data_AF-A0A662HMR4-F1
#
_entry.id   AF-A0A662HMR4-F1
#
_cell.length_a   1.000
_cell.length_b   1.000
_cell.length_c   1.000
_cell.angle_alpha   90.00
_cell.angle_beta   90.00
_cell.angle_gamma   90.00
#
_symmetry.space_group_name_H-M   'P 1'
#
loop_
_entity.id
_entity.type
_entity.pdbx_description
1 polymer ?
#
loop_
_entity_poly.entity_id
_entity_poly.type
_entity_poly.pdbx_seq_one_letter_code
_entity_poly.pdbx_strand_id
1 'polypeptide(L)' 'MAYRLLEEHVAKITKLRVRNFLSLRKVSLELGKLNVFVGPNSSGKSNVVRALQLLTNHVQHGVPVLPGYRGFKSVV' A
#
# COMPACT_ATOMS: atom_id res chain seq x y z
N MET A 1 -20.69 34.10 -1.13
CA MET A 1 -19.64 33.72 -2.11
C MET A 1 -18.27 33.74 -1.42
N ALA A 2 -17.95 32.79 -0.52
CA ALA A 2 -16.59 32.63 0.03
C ALA A 2 -16.41 31.40 0.96
N TYR A 3 -16.89 30.19 0.61
CA TYR A 3 -16.70 29.00 1.47
C TYR A 3 -15.98 27.82 0.78
N ARG A 4 -15.40 28.02 -0.41
CA ARG A 4 -14.77 26.93 -1.19
C ARG A 4 -13.24 26.86 -1.06
N LEU A 5 -12.62 27.64 -0.17
CA LEU A 5 -11.15 27.79 -0.09
C LEU A 5 -10.45 26.92 0.98
N LEU A 6 -11.12 25.94 1.56
CA LEU A 6 -10.51 24.96 2.49
C LEU A 6 -10.88 23.53 2.13
N GLU A 7 -10.90 23.18 0.84
CA GLU A 7 -10.68 21.77 0.50
C GLU A 7 -9.20 21.48 0.75
N GLU A 8 -8.89 20.97 1.95
CA GLU A 8 -7.63 20.29 2.18
C GLU A 8 -7.41 19.32 1.02
N HIS A 9 -6.39 19.58 0.21
CA HIS A 9 -5.98 18.65 -0.84
C HIS A 9 -5.32 17.46 -0.16
N VAL A 10 -6.15 16.56 0.38
CA VAL A 10 -5.71 15.30 0.95
C VAL A 10 -5.19 14.45 -0.20
N ALA A 11 -3.88 14.26 -0.24
CA ALA A 11 -3.24 13.37 -1.20
C ALA A 11 -3.88 11.97 -1.07
N LYS A 12 -4.50 11.51 -2.16
CA LYS A 12 -5.22 10.24 -2.20
C LYS A 12 -4.53 9.26 -3.12
N ILE A 13 -4.27 8.05 -2.63
CA ILE A 13 -3.83 6.94 -3.48
C ILE A 13 -5.05 6.48 -4.29
N THR A 14 -5.03 6.68 -5.60
CA THR A 14 -6.12 6.30 -6.51
C THR A 14 -5.93 4.93 -7.14
N LYS A 15 -4.67 4.47 -7.26
CA LYS A 15 -4.33 3.20 -7.90
C LYS A 15 -3.12 2.56 -7.25
N LEU A 16 -3.22 1.26 -6.98
CA LEU A 16 -2.12 0.45 -6.46
C LEU A 16 -1.83 -0.67 -7.46
N ARG A 17 -0.58 -0.73 -7.95
CA ARG A 17 -0.08 -1.81 -8.79
C ARG A 17 1.04 -2.54 -8.05
N VAL A 18 0.88 -3.85 -7.90
CA VAL A 18 1.83 -4.70 -7.18
C VAL A 18 2.21 -5.87 -8.07
N ARG A 19 3.50 -6.18 -8.17
CA ARG A 19 4.03 -7.32 -8.91
C ARG A 19 5.09 -8.02 -8.07
N ASN A 20 5.12 -9.35 -8.14
CA ASN A 20 6.13 -10.20 -7.51
C ASN A 20 6.39 -9.84 -6.02
N PHE A 21 5.33 -9.53 -5.27
CA PHE A 21 5.43 -9.13 -3.88
C PHE A 21 4.68 -10.10 -2.98
N LEU A 22 5.41 -10.85 -2.16
CA LEU A 22 4.86 -11.93 -1.34
C LEU A 22 3.98 -12.85 -2.21
N SER A 23 2.73 -13.12 -1.81
CA SER A 23 1.81 -13.94 -2.61
C SER A 23 1.19 -13.21 -3.81
N LEU A 24 1.41 -11.90 -3.98
CA LEU A 24 0.82 -11.10 -5.06
C LEU A 24 1.69 -11.17 -6.32
N ARG A 25 1.29 -12.01 -7.28
CA ARG A 25 1.99 -12.14 -8.57
C ARG A 25 1.84 -10.89 -9.45
N LYS A 26 0.61 -10.48 -9.71
CA LYS A 26 0.27 -9.28 -10.51
C LYS A 26 -1.12 -8.78 -10.12
N VAL A 27 -1.16 -7.67 -9.40
CA VAL A 27 -2.39 -7.06 -8.88
C VAL A 27 -2.46 -5.59 -9.30
N SER A 28 -3.63 -5.15 -9.74
CA SER A 28 -3.94 -3.75 -10.03
C SER A 28 -5.28 -3.43 -9.38
N LEU A 29 -5.27 -2.50 -8.43
CA LEU A 29 -6.44 -2.11 -7.65
C LEU A 29 -6.71 -0.62 -7.85
N GLU A 30 -7.97 -0.26 -8.04
CA GLU A 30 -8.43 1.12 -7.95
C GLU A 30 -8.93 1.35 -6.54
N LEU A 31 -8.50 2.46 -5.92
CA LEU A 31 -8.70 2.70 -4.50
C LEU A 31 -9.66 3.86 -4.27
N GLY A 32 -10.71 3.57 -3.50
CA GLY A 32 -11.70 4.52 -3.03
C GLY A 32 -11.30 5.15 -1.69
N LYS A 33 -12.23 5.94 -1.13
CA LYS A 33 -12.09 6.47 0.24
C LYS A 33 -12.15 5.34 1.29
N LEU A 34 -12.93 4.30 1.01
CA LEU A 34 -13.03 3.07 1.78
C LEU A 34 -12.77 1.89 0.84
N ASN A 35 -11.91 0.97 1.25
CA ASN A 35 -11.58 -0.23 0.49
C ASN A 35 -11.78 -1.45 1.39
N VAL A 36 -12.64 -2.38 0.97
CA VAL A 36 -12.92 -3.62 1.69
C VAL A 36 -12.37 -4.79 0.88
N PHE A 37 -11.42 -5.53 1.44
CA PHE A 37 -10.83 -6.70 0.79
C PHE A 37 -11.49 -7.97 1.32
N VAL A 38 -12.18 -8.72 0.44
CA VAL A 38 -12.91 -9.95 0.80
C VAL A 38 -12.36 -11.14 0.01
N GLY A 39 -12.38 -12.33 0.62
CA GLY A 39 -12.00 -13.58 -0.04
C GLY A 39 -11.47 -14.63 0.95
N PRO A 40 -11.18 -15.85 0.48
CA PRO A 40 -10.72 -16.97 1.31
C PRO A 40 -9.45 -16.66 2.11
N ASN A 41 -9.19 -17.37 3.21
CA ASN A 41 -7.92 -17.22 3.92
C ASN A 41 -6.74 -17.49 2.96
N SER A 42 -5.60 -16.84 3.22
CA SER A 42 -4.40 -16.95 2.39
C SER A 42 -4.51 -16.45 0.94
N SER A 43 -5.62 -15.80 0.55
CA SER A 43 -5.79 -15.23 -0.80
C SER A 43 -4.94 -13.97 -1.08
N GLY A 44 -4.09 -13.54 -0.14
CA GLY A 44 -3.20 -12.39 -0.31
C GLY A 44 -3.76 -11.03 0.13
N LYS A 45 -4.95 -10.97 0.74
CA LYS A 45 -5.55 -9.71 1.25
C LYS A 45 -4.61 -8.93 2.17
N SER A 46 -4.04 -9.60 3.17
CA SER A 46 -3.06 -8.97 4.08
C SER A 46 -1.80 -8.50 3.35
N ASN A 47 -1.44 -9.12 2.22
CA ASN A 47 -0.29 -8.71 1.42
C ASN A 47 -0.55 -7.41 0.64
N VAL A 48 -1.81 -7.07 0.34
CA VAL A 48 -2.16 -5.75 -0.21
C VAL A 48 -1.87 -4.66 0.82
N VAL A 49 -2.26 -4.88 2.08
CA VAL A 49 -1.97 -3.96 3.19
C VAL A 49 -0.46 -3.86 3.42
N ARG A 50 0.28 -4.99 3.38
CA ARG A 50 1.74 -4.99 3.50
C ARG A 50 2.45 -4.20 2.39
N ALA A 51 1.92 -4.21 1.17
CA ALA A 51 2.48 -3.40 0.09
C ALA A 51 2.35 -1.90 0.39
N LEU A 52 1.20 -1.47 0.94
CA LEU A 52 1.02 -0.09 1.39
C LEU A 52 1.93 0.25 2.56
N GLN A 53 2.08 -0.66 3.54
CA GLN A 53 3.01 -0.47 4.65
C GLN A 53 4.46 -0.32 4.19
N LEU A 54 4.89 -1.08 3.19
CA LEU A 54 6.23 -0.95 2.60
C LEU A 54 6.42 0.45 2.01
N LEU A 55 5.44 0.97 1.27
CA LEU A 55 5.49 2.32 0.70
C LEU A 55 5.54 3.39 1.81
N THR A 56 4.70 3.27 2.84
CA THR A 56 4.71 4.20 3.97
C THR A 56 6.06 4.22 4.68
N ASN A 57 6.63 3.04 4.99
CA ASN A 57 7.95 2.94 5.62
C ASN A 57 9.04 3.54 4.73
N HIS A 58 8.98 3.28 3.41
CA HIS A 58 9.95 3.85 2.49
C HIS A 58 9.90 5.38 2.45
N VAL A 59 8.69 5.96 2.45
CA VAL A 59 8.52 7.42 2.48
C VAL A 59 8.98 8.01 3.82
N GLN A 60 8.68 7.36 4.94
CA GLN A 60 9.02 7.87 6.28
C GLN A 60 10.49 7.71 6.66
N HIS A 61 11.14 6.64 6.19
CA HIS A 61 12.49 6.26 6.65
C HIS A 61 13.52 6.17 5.53
N GLY A 62 13.13 6.41 4.27
CA GLY A 62 14.00 6.32 3.10
C GLY A 62 14.39 4.90 2.69
N VAL A 63 14.02 3.89 3.48
CA VAL A 63 14.40 2.48 3.23
C VAL A 63 13.14 1.62 3.08
N PRO A 64 13.03 0.79 2.03
CA PRO A 64 11.89 -0.10 1.84
C PRO A 64 11.99 -1.30 2.80
N VAL A 65 11.62 -1.08 4.06
CA VAL A 65 11.54 -2.12 5.09
C VAL A 65 10.10 -2.56 5.28
N LEU A 66 9.88 -3.87 5.29
CA LEU A 66 8.61 -4.45 5.68
C LEU A 66 8.71 -4.96 7.13
N PRO A 67 7.90 -4.47 8.08
CA PRO A 67 7.95 -4.93 9.46
C PRO A 67 7.82 -6.45 9.58
N GLY A 68 8.69 -7.06 10.40
CA GLY A 68 8.76 -8.52 10.55
C GLY A 68 9.55 -9.25 9.46
N TYR A 69 10.07 -8.54 8.45
CA TYR A 69 11.01 -9.09 7.48
C TYR A 69 12.38 -8.45 7.71
N ARG A 70 13.45 -9.27 7.65
CA ARG A 70 14.80 -8.72 7.60
C ARG A 70 14.94 -7.96 6.28
N GLY A 71 15.47 -6.74 6.31
CA GLY A 71 15.48 -5.85 5.14
C GLY A 71 16.13 -6.48 3.91
N PHE A 72 15.84 -5.94 2.71
CA PHE A 72 16.35 -6.48 1.44
C PHE A 72 17.88 -6.67 1.39
N LYS A 73 18.65 -5.89 2.17
CA LYS A 73 20.11 -6.04 2.33
C LYS A 73 20.57 -7.31 3.06
N SER A 74 19.65 -8.12 3.57
CA SER A 74 19.95 -9.38 4.28
C SER A 74 19.64 -10.64 3.45
N VAL A 75 19.30 -10.46 2.17
CA VAL A 75 19.02 -11.55 1.21
C VAL A 75 20.20 -11.73 0.23
N VAL A 76 21.37 -11.20 0.57
CA VAL A 76 22.65 -11.51 -0.10
C VAL A 76 23.69 -11.81 0.98
#